data_AF-A0A7S7RQR5-F1
#
_entry.id   AF-A0A7S7RQR5-F1
#
_cell.length_a   1.000
_cell.length_b   1.000
_cell.length_c   1.000
_cell.angle_alpha   90.00
_cell.angle_beta   90.00
_cell.angle_gamma   90.00
#
_symmetry.space_group_name_H-M   'P 1'
#
loop_
_entity.id
_entity.type
_entity.pdbx_description
1 polymer ?
#
loop_
_entity_poly.entity_id
_entity_poly.type
_entity_poly.pdbx_seq_one_letter_code
_entity_poly.pdbx_strand_id
1 'polypeptide(L)' 'MIKKIKIELLYFSIILIVLALLQHPDLLTSPLKRIDIMVEKENYLHPLLWTSTVYFALGFVRLVIKYLLYLKNRIKNQL' A
#
# COMPACT_ATOMS: atom_id res chain seq x y z
N MET A 1 -12.31 6.24 -15.47
CA MET A 1 -11.79 6.77 -14.18
C MET A 1 -12.16 5.87 -13.00
N ILE A 2 -13.45 5.62 -12.76
CA ILE A 2 -13.95 4.76 -11.66
C ILE A 2 -13.29 3.38 -11.63
N LYS A 3 -13.15 2.70 -12.78
CA LYS A 3 -12.48 1.38 -12.85
C LYS A 3 -11.03 1.43 -12.32
N LYS A 4 -10.28 2.49 -12.62
CA LYS A 4 -8.89 2.66 -12.15
C LYS A 4 -8.85 2.91 -10.64
N ILE A 5 -9.72 3.78 -10.14
CA ILE A 5 -9.83 4.07 -8.70
C ILE A 5 -10.17 2.78 -7.93
N LYS A 6 -11.11 1.96 -8.43
CA LYS A 6 -11.46 0.66 -7.82
C LYS A 6 -10.25 -0.29 -7.75
N ILE A 7 -9.45 -0.35 -8.80
CA ILE A 7 -8.25 -1.19 -8.83
C ILE A 7 -7.19 -0.69 -7.83
N GLU A 8 -6.95 0.62 -7.78
CA GLU A 8 -5.99 1.18 -6.83
C GLU A 8 -6.46 1.02 -5.37
N LEU A 9 -7.76 1.17 -5.11
CA LEU A 9 -8.35 0.87 -3.81
C LEU A 9 -8.16 -0.61 -3.45
N LEU A 10 -8.33 -1.53 -4.40
CA LEU A 10 -8.08 -2.95 -4.18
C LEU A 10 -6.62 -3.21 -3.81
N TYR A 11 -5.65 -2.61 -4.52
CA TYR A 11 -4.24 -2.74 -4.18
C TYR A 11 -3.93 -2.19 -2.78
N PHE A 12 -4.47 -1.03 -2.45
CA PHE A 12 -4.32 -0.44 -1.12
C PHE A 12 -4.89 -1.35 -0.02
N SER A 13 -6.12 -1.86 -0.21
CA SER A 13 -6.76 -2.76 0.76
C SER A 13 -5.98 -4.07 0.95
N ILE A 14 -5.42 -4.63 -0.13
CA ILE A 14 -4.58 -5.83 -0.03
C ILE A 14 -3.32 -5.53 0.79
N ILE A 15 -2.63 -4.41 0.50
CA ILE A 15 -1.43 -4.01 1.25
C ILE A 15 -1.77 -3.75 2.71
N LEU A 16 -2.90 -3.10 3.00
CA LEU A 16 -3.37 -2.84 4.37
C LEU A 16 -3.53 -4.14 5.14
N ILE A 17 -4.24 -5.12 4.58
CA ILE A 17 -4.48 -6.41 5.23
C ILE A 17 -3.15 -7.13 5.47
N VAL A 18 -2.28 -7.20 4.45
CA VAL A 18 -0.98 -7.87 4.57
C VAL A 18 -0.12 -7.21 5.65
N LEU A 19 0.03 -5.88 5.64
CA LEU A 19 0.83 -5.17 6.62
C LEU A 19 0.24 -5.26 8.03
N ALA A 20 -1.09 -5.14 8.16
CA ALA A 20 -1.77 -5.27 9.45
C ALA A 20 -1.54 -6.66 10.06
N LEU A 21 -1.64 -7.73 9.27
CA LEU A 21 -1.38 -9.09 9.74
C LEU A 21 0.10 -9.34 10.05
N LEU A 22 1.02 -8.75 9.30
CA LEU A 22 2.46 -8.85 9.57
C LEU A 22 2.86 -8.12 10.87
N GLN A 23 2.27 -6.95 11.12
CA GLN A 23 2.56 -6.13 12.30
C GLN A 23 1.81 -6.60 13.55
N HIS A 24 0.60 -7.13 13.37
CA HIS A 24 -0.32 -7.54 14.43
C HIS A 24 -0.88 -8.93 14.13
N PRO A 25 -0.08 -10.00 14.27
CA PRO A 25 -0.53 -11.37 13.99
C PRO A 25 -1.67 -11.82 14.92
N ASP A 26 -1.80 -11.19 16.09
CA ASP A 26 -2.90 -11.39 17.02
C ASP A 26 -4.26 -10.91 16.48
N LEU A 27 -4.31 -10.21 15.35
CA LEU A 27 -5.56 -9.99 14.61
C LEU A 27 -6.22 -11.30 14.14
N LEU A 28 -5.45 -12.38 13.96
CA LEU A 28 -5.97 -13.70 13.57
C LEU A 28 -6.56 -14.48 14.75
N THR A 29 -6.12 -14.18 15.98
CA THR A 29 -6.48 -14.95 17.17
C THR A 29 -7.38 -14.18 18.14
N SER A 30 -7.11 -12.89 18.33
CA SER A 30 -7.85 -12.00 19.24
C SER A 30 -8.02 -10.59 18.66
N PRO A 31 -8.79 -10.43 17.55
CA PRO A 31 -8.92 -9.16 16.85
C PRO A 31 -9.51 -8.03 17.71
N LEU A 32 -10.52 -8.32 18.54
CA LEU A 32 -11.15 -7.31 19.39
C LEU A 32 -10.16 -6.71 20.39
N LYS A 33 -9.34 -7.55 21.04
CA LYS A 33 -8.31 -7.08 21.98
C LYS A 33 -7.31 -6.15 21.31
N ARG A 34 -6.92 -6.42 20.05
CA ARG A 34 -6.00 -5.54 19.31
C ARG A 34 -6.65 -4.18 19.05
N ILE A 35 -7.93 -4.17 18.68
CA ILE A 35 -8.69 -2.92 18.48
C ILE A 35 -8.77 -2.14 19.78
N ASP A 36 -9.10 -2.78 20.90
CA ASP A 36 -9.17 -2.14 22.23
C ASP A 36 -7.82 -1.50 22.59
N ILE A 37 -6.71 -2.22 22.40
CA ILE A 37 -5.35 -1.70 22.63
C ILE A 37 -5.02 -0.52 21.71
N MET A 38 -5.48 -0.53 20.45
CA MET A 38 -5.27 0.58 19.51
C MET A 38 -6.09 1.80 19.92
N VAL A 39 -7.30 1.61 20.45
CA VAL A 39 -8.15 2.69 20.97
C VAL A 39 -7.53 3.29 22.23
N GLU A 40 -7.10 2.46 23.19
CA GLU A 40 -6.43 2.91 24.42
C GLU A 40 -5.16 3.71 24.15
N LYS A 41 -4.42 3.35 23.10
CA LYS A 41 -3.19 4.04 22.69
C LYS A 41 -3.42 5.19 21.71
N GLU A 42 -4.69 5.51 21.40
CA GLU A 42 -5.09 6.50 20.39
C GLU A 42 -4.42 6.29 19.02
N ASN A 43 -4.03 5.04 18.71
CA ASN A 43 -3.17 4.71 17.58
C ASN A 43 -3.92 4.00 16.44
N TYR A 44 -5.21 4.32 16.28
CA TYR A 44 -6.09 3.72 15.28
C TYR A 44 -5.72 4.08 13.83
N LEU A 45 -5.00 5.18 13.62
CA LEU A 45 -4.56 5.62 12.29
C LEU A 45 -3.27 4.95 11.82
N HIS A 46 -2.49 4.35 12.72
CA HIS A 46 -1.17 3.81 12.37
C HIS A 46 -1.19 2.78 11.23
N PRO A 47 -2.10 1.79 11.20
CA PRO A 47 -2.18 0.86 10.08
C PRO A 47 -2.44 1.56 8.74
N LEU A 48 -3.27 2.62 8.73
CA LEU A 48 -3.60 3.40 7.53
C LEU A 48 -2.41 4.26 7.08
N LEU A 49 -1.74 4.94 8.01
CA LEU A 49 -0.57 5.77 7.71
C LEU A 49 0.58 4.91 7.17
N TRP A 50 0.87 3.80 7.83
CA TRP A 50 1.92 2.88 7.40
C TRP A 50 1.64 2.31 6.01
N THR A 51 0.41 1.86 5.77
CA THR A 51 -0.02 1.38 4.45
C THR A 51 0.11 2.46 3.40
N SER A 52 -0.26 3.71 3.71
CA SER A 52 -0.15 4.83 2.78
C SER A 52 1.31 5.10 2.40
N THR A 53 2.21 5.12 3.38
CA THR A 53 3.65 5.27 3.13
C THR A 53 4.19 4.18 2.21
N VAL A 54 3.88 2.91 2.49
CA VAL A 54 4.31 1.77 1.66
C VAL A 54 3.69 1.85 0.26
N TYR A 55 2.41 2.14 0.15
CA TYR A 55 1.72 2.28 -1.12
C TYR A 55 2.32 3.39 -1.98
N PHE A 56 2.62 4.56 -1.40
CA PHE A 56 3.29 5.65 -2.13
C PHE A 56 4.71 5.28 -2.55
N ALA A 57 5.47 4.59 -1.71
CA ALA A 57 6.81 4.11 -2.08
C ALA A 57 6.74 3.15 -3.28
N LEU A 58 5.81 2.19 -3.28
CA LEU A 58 5.59 1.28 -4.41
C LEU A 58 5.11 2.03 -5.67
N GLY A 59 4.23 3.03 -5.49
CA GLY A 59 3.78 3.90 -6.56
C GLY A 59 4.93 4.69 -7.20
N PHE A 60 5.84 5.21 -6.38
CA PHE A 60 7.04 5.91 -6.83
C PHE A 60 7.96 4.98 -7.65
N VAL A 61 8.23 3.76 -7.14
CA VAL A 61 9.01 2.76 -7.89
C VAL A 61 8.36 2.44 -9.24
N ARG A 62 7.03 2.26 -9.27
CA ARG A 62 6.27 2.03 -10.51
C ARG A 62 6.44 3.18 -11.51
N LEU A 63 6.44 4.43 -11.03
CA LEU A 63 6.67 5.61 -11.88
C LEU A 63 8.09 5.64 -12.44
N VAL A 64 9.10 5.37 -11.60
CA VAL A 64 10.51 5.32 -12.03
C VAL A 64 10.71 4.26 -13.12
N ILE A 65 10.21 3.03 -12.91
CA ILE A 65 10.30 1.95 -13.91
C ILE A 65 9.63 2.35 -15.22
N LYS A 66 8.44 2.93 -15.15
CA LYS A 66 7.71 3.39 -16.35
C LYS A 66 8.50 4.44 -17.12
N TYR A 67 9.14 5.37 -16.41
CA TYR A 67 9.97 6.41 -17.02
C TYR A 67 11.22 5.81 -17.69
N LEU A 68 11.91 4.88 -17.03
CA LEU A 68 13.07 4.18 -17.59
C LEU A 68 12.71 3.41 -18.87
N LEU A 69 11.58 2.69 -18.87
CA LEU A 69 11.09 1.99 -20.05
C LEU A 69 10.71 2.93 -21.18
N TYR A 70 10.10 4.08 -20.87
CA TYR A 70 9.80 5.12 -21.85
C TYR A 70 11.09 5.64 -22.50
N LEU A 71 12.12 5.95 -21.71
CA LEU A 71 13.40 6.43 -22.21
C LEU A 71 14.08 5.40 -23.14
N LYS A 72 14.10 4.13 -22.72
CA LYS A 72 14.64 3.02 -23.52
C LYS A 72 13.94 2.91 -24.88
N ASN A 73 12.62 2.97 -24.92
CA ASN A 73 11.85 2.86 -26.15
C ASN A 73 12.04 4.08 -27.07
N ARG A 74 12.19 5.27 -26.49
CA ARG A 74 12.45 6.51 -27.25
C ARG A 74 13.78 6.45 -27.97
N ILE A 75 14.84 6.01 -27.29
CA ILE A 75 16.18 5.85 -27.88
C ILE A 75 16.17 4.81 -29.00
N LYS A 76 15.49 3.67 -28.80
CA LYS A 76 15.36 2.62 -29.82
C LYS A 76 14.68 3.12 -31.11
N ASN A 77 13.71 4.03 -31.01
CA ASN A 77 12.98 4.55 -32.18
C ASN A 77 13.74 5.65 -32.95
N GLN A 78 14.90 6.11 -32.44
CA GLN A 78 15.75 7.13 -33.09
C GLN A 78 16.97 6.53 -33.79
N LEU A 79 17.19 5.23 -33.68
CA LEU A 79 18.20 4.41 -34.36
C LEU A 79 17.53 3.61 -35.48
#